data_AF-A0A7X1LBK9-F1
#
_entry.id   AF-A0A7X1LBK9-F1
#
_cell.length_a   1.000
_cell.length_b   1.000
_cell.length_c   1.000
_cell.angle_alpha   90.00
_cell.angle_beta   90.00
_cell.angle_gamma   90.00
#
_symmetry.space_group_name_H-M   'P 1'
#
loop_
_entity.id
_entity.type
_entity.pdbx_description
1 polymer ?
#
loop_
_entity_poly.entity_id
_entity_poly.type
_entity_poly.pdbx_seq_one_letter_code
_entity_poly.pdbx_strand_id
1 'polypeptide(L)'
;MKRILSLITLLIFGLLSVPGPSHADIYMKRKRHTDAVKIMGMDQPAENVVEEIWITKKGFRSDDPKSSVIMLPYEQKVIMIDHRKKTYMIRDLTVDAMQVRIKEGKDPEKTAAMKGMMKNIMKIEAVVRATDEKKKISSWNCKKYFLTLKTFMGEIENEVWATEDLKVDSALYDQLTSSMISVMPGMENSMKDVTSEIKKIKGIQVKTISTQNIMNQSRKTVTDLMEFKDKKAPKNVFEIPKGYTKETLP
;
A
#
# COMPACT_ATOMS: atom_id res chain seq x y z
N MET A 1 6.52 12.92 -4.16
CA MET A 1 5.48 12.35 -5.04
C MET A 1 5.72 10.88 -5.41
N LYS A 2 6.87 10.47 -5.98
CA LYS A 2 7.15 9.04 -6.29
C LYS A 2 7.00 8.08 -5.09
N ARG A 3 7.33 8.53 -3.88
CA ARG A 3 7.18 7.74 -2.63
C ARG A 3 5.72 7.60 -2.14
N ILE A 4 4.83 8.54 -2.47
CA ILE A 4 3.41 8.51 -2.07
C ILE A 4 2.63 7.58 -3.00
N LEU A 5 2.97 7.53 -4.29
CA LEU A 5 2.36 6.62 -5.26
C LEU A 5 2.67 5.13 -4.95
N SER A 6 3.83 4.85 -4.35
CA SER A 6 4.22 3.50 -3.91
C SER A 6 3.39 3.03 -2.70
N LEU A 7 2.95 3.94 -1.82
CA LEU A 7 2.05 3.63 -0.70
C LEU A 7 0.63 3.27 -1.18
N ILE A 8 0.14 3.92 -2.25
CA ILE A 8 -1.18 3.63 -2.82
C ILE A 8 -1.19 2.26 -3.54
N THR A 9 -0.09 1.87 -4.18
CA THR A 9 0.04 0.53 -4.80
C THR A 9 0.06 -0.58 -3.74
N LEU A 10 0.52 -0.28 -2.53
CA LEU A 10 0.48 -1.19 -1.38
C LEU A 10 -0.96 -1.35 -0.83
N LEU A 11 -1.77 -0.29 -0.91
CA LEU A 11 -3.15 -0.22 -0.41
C LEU A 11 -4.13 -1.15 -1.11
N ILE A 12 -3.83 -1.53 -2.36
CA ILE A 12 -4.73 -2.31 -3.23
C ILE A 12 -4.72 -3.80 -2.88
N PHE A 13 -3.69 -4.28 -2.19
CA PHE A 13 -3.56 -5.69 -1.81
C PHE A 13 -4.26 -5.99 -0.48
N GLY A 14 -5.60 -6.02 -0.51
CA GLY A 14 -6.39 -6.61 0.58
C GLY A 14 -6.16 -8.12 0.65
N LEU A 15 -5.65 -8.60 1.77
CA LEU A 15 -5.58 -10.03 2.12
C LEU A 15 -6.84 -10.38 2.92
N LEU A 16 -7.77 -11.15 2.36
CA LEU A 16 -8.92 -11.64 3.10
C LEU A 16 -8.76 -13.11 3.48
N SER A 17 -8.97 -13.40 4.76
CA SER A 17 -8.70 -14.69 5.38
C SER A 17 -9.96 -15.51 5.67
N VAL A 18 -9.73 -16.83 5.80
CA VAL A 18 -10.59 -17.81 6.48
C VAL A 18 -9.87 -18.14 7.80
N PRO A 19 -10.57 -18.28 8.94
CA PRO A 19 -9.94 -18.56 10.23
C PRO A 19 -9.16 -19.88 10.22
N GLY A 20 -7.90 -19.82 10.64
CA GLY A 20 -7.03 -20.97 10.89
C GLY A 20 -5.95 -20.58 11.91
N PRO A 21 -5.45 -21.52 12.72
CA PRO A 21 -4.43 -21.24 13.72
C PRO A 21 -3.06 -21.06 13.06
N SER A 22 -2.81 -19.88 12.51
CA SER A 22 -1.48 -19.43 12.10
C SER A 22 -1.07 -18.33 13.07
N HIS A 23 -0.13 -18.65 13.96
CA HIS A 23 0.45 -17.70 14.92
C HIS A 23 1.82 -17.17 14.49
N ALA A 24 2.24 -17.46 13.26
CA ALA A 24 3.55 -17.07 12.77
C ALA A 24 3.44 -15.86 11.81
N ASP A 25 4.58 -15.18 11.69
CA ASP A 25 4.69 -13.99 10.86
C ASP A 25 4.55 -14.36 9.38
N ILE A 26 4.14 -13.40 8.56
CA ILE A 26 3.93 -13.62 7.14
C ILE A 26 5.08 -13.03 6.35
N TYR A 27 5.65 -13.84 5.47
CA TYR A 27 6.57 -13.42 4.43
C TYR A 27 5.93 -13.51 3.05
N MET A 28 6.07 -12.45 2.27
CA MET A 28 5.69 -12.43 0.87
C MET A 28 6.83 -11.91 0.01
N LYS A 29 6.96 -12.52 -1.18
CA LYS A 29 7.84 -12.01 -2.24
C LYS A 29 7.00 -11.73 -3.46
N ARG A 30 7.14 -10.53 -4.03
CA ARG A 30 6.34 -10.07 -5.17
C ARG A 30 7.24 -9.55 -6.27
N LYS A 31 6.84 -9.75 -7.51
CA LYS A 31 7.44 -9.10 -8.68
C LYS A 31 6.46 -8.06 -9.20
N ARG A 32 6.94 -6.83 -9.38
CA ARG A 32 6.17 -5.73 -9.95
C ARG A 32 6.84 -5.25 -11.23
N HIS A 33 6.10 -5.27 -12.33
CA HIS A 33 6.46 -4.60 -13.57
C HIS A 33 5.61 -3.35 -13.71
N THR A 34 6.24 -2.25 -14.09
CA THR A 34 5.57 -1.00 -14.40
C THR A 34 6.03 -0.54 -15.77
N ASP A 35 5.08 -0.23 -16.65
CA ASP A 35 5.37 0.26 -17.99
C ASP A 35 5.93 1.69 -17.96
N ALA A 36 6.67 2.06 -19.01
CA ALA A 36 7.13 3.43 -19.18
C ALA A 36 5.94 4.40 -19.35
N VAL A 37 6.05 5.60 -18.80
CA VAL A 37 5.01 6.63 -18.91
C VAL A 37 5.63 8.02 -18.83
N LYS A 38 5.07 9.01 -19.53
CA LYS A 38 5.49 10.41 -19.49
C LYS A 38 4.49 11.24 -18.71
N ILE A 39 4.75 11.46 -17.43
CA ILE A 39 3.84 12.24 -16.57
C ILE A 39 4.36 13.68 -16.49
N MET A 40 3.55 14.66 -16.90
CA MET A 40 3.87 16.09 -16.83
C MET A 40 5.22 16.44 -17.47
N GLY A 41 5.50 15.89 -18.66
CA GLY A 41 6.75 16.12 -19.39
C GLY A 41 7.95 15.33 -18.89
N MET A 42 7.87 14.72 -17.70
CA MET A 42 8.93 13.87 -17.16
C MET A 42 8.76 12.41 -17.59
N ASP A 43 9.79 11.88 -18.25
CA ASP A 43 9.86 10.48 -18.61
C ASP A 43 10.11 9.61 -17.37
N GLN A 44 9.27 8.59 -17.21
CA GLN A 44 9.49 7.51 -16.26
C GLN A 44 9.73 6.23 -17.06
N PRO A 45 10.95 5.65 -16.99
CA PRO A 45 11.24 4.42 -17.71
C PRO A 45 10.46 3.25 -17.11
N ALA A 46 10.28 2.21 -17.91
CA ALA A 46 9.75 0.95 -17.42
C ALA A 46 10.65 0.39 -16.31
N GLU A 47 10.05 -0.27 -15.33
CA GLU A 47 10.77 -0.78 -14.17
C GLU A 47 10.28 -2.16 -13.76
N ASN A 48 11.23 -3.02 -13.40
CA ASN A 48 10.97 -4.30 -12.75
C ASN A 48 11.52 -4.24 -11.33
N VAL A 49 10.69 -4.53 -10.36
CA VAL A 49 11.04 -4.53 -8.94
C VAL A 49 10.64 -5.85 -8.33
N VAL A 50 11.53 -6.43 -7.54
CA VAL A 50 11.18 -7.53 -6.63
C VAL A 50 11.08 -6.94 -5.24
N GLU A 51 9.91 -7.09 -4.63
CA GLU A 51 9.61 -6.59 -3.30
C GLU A 51 9.53 -7.77 -2.32
N GLU A 52 10.11 -7.58 -1.14
CA GLU A 52 10.01 -8.51 -0.02
C GLU A 52 9.24 -7.86 1.11
N ILE A 53 8.29 -8.60 1.69
CA ILE A 53 7.36 -8.07 2.66
C ILE A 53 7.29 -8.97 3.86
N TRP A 54 7.33 -8.33 5.03
CA TRP A 54 7.10 -8.95 6.31
C TRP A 54 5.90 -8.30 6.99
N ILE A 55 4.98 -9.14 7.45
CA ILE A 55 3.85 -8.74 8.28
C ILE A 55 3.97 -9.51 9.58
N THR A 56 4.08 -8.79 10.69
CA THR A 56 4.24 -9.35 12.04
C THR A 56 3.29 -8.64 12.99
N LYS A 57 3.07 -9.20 14.18
CA LYS A 57 2.33 -8.50 15.23
C LYS A 57 2.98 -7.17 15.61
N LYS A 58 4.29 -7.00 15.45
CA LYS A 58 4.99 -5.74 15.78
C LYS A 58 4.75 -4.66 14.71
N GLY A 59 4.59 -5.05 13.45
CA GLY A 59 4.47 -4.12 12.35
C GLY A 59 4.69 -4.73 10.98
N PHE A 60 4.84 -3.84 10.01
CA PHE A 60 4.94 -4.13 8.59
C PHE A 60 6.26 -3.61 8.03
N ARG A 61 6.91 -4.39 7.17
CA ARG A 61 8.07 -3.94 6.39
C ARG A 61 7.91 -4.35 4.94
N SER A 62 8.20 -3.43 4.03
CA SER A 62 8.38 -3.69 2.61
C SER A 62 9.76 -3.23 2.20
N ASP A 63 10.51 -4.10 1.53
CA ASP A 63 11.82 -3.82 0.98
C ASP A 63 11.78 -3.94 -0.54
N ASP A 64 12.39 -2.99 -1.23
CA ASP A 64 12.73 -3.05 -2.63
C ASP A 64 14.21 -2.63 -2.81
N PRO A 65 14.85 -2.83 -3.98
CA PRO A 65 16.27 -2.49 -4.16
C PRO A 65 16.64 -1.01 -3.94
N LYS A 66 15.67 -0.10 -4.03
CA LYS A 66 15.86 1.35 -3.93
C LYS A 66 15.40 1.91 -2.59
N SER A 67 14.41 1.30 -1.95
CA SER A 67 13.83 1.78 -0.70
C SER A 67 13.23 0.70 0.19
N SER A 68 13.15 0.98 1.48
CA SER A 68 12.28 0.27 2.42
C SER A 68 11.24 1.19 3.02
N VAL A 69 10.10 0.61 3.40
CA VAL A 69 9.12 1.23 4.28
C VAL A 69 8.90 0.31 5.46
N ILE A 70 9.06 0.83 6.67
CA ILE A 70 8.75 0.16 7.92
C ILE A 70 7.62 0.93 8.61
N MET A 71 6.57 0.23 9.01
CA MET A 71 5.46 0.78 9.79
C MET A 71 5.40 0.05 11.13
N LEU A 72 5.46 0.81 12.23
CA LEU A 72 5.41 0.33 13.61
C LEU A 72 4.20 0.98 14.29
N PRO A 73 3.02 0.34 14.20
CA PRO A 73 1.76 0.97 14.62
C PRO A 73 1.71 1.31 16.11
N TYR A 74 2.17 0.39 16.97
CA TYR A 74 2.21 0.60 18.42
C TYR A 74 3.19 1.68 18.86
N GLU A 75 4.26 1.89 18.08
CA GLU A 75 5.20 2.99 18.31
C GLU A 75 4.76 4.28 17.63
N GLN A 76 3.65 4.25 16.87
CA GLN A 76 3.16 5.34 16.04
C GLN A 76 4.26 5.91 15.11
N LYS A 77 5.05 5.03 14.48
CA LYS A 77 6.15 5.44 13.57
C LYS A 77 6.05 4.82 12.19
N VAL A 78 6.39 5.61 11.18
CA VAL A 78 6.79 5.13 9.86
C VAL A 78 8.23 5.54 9.59
N ILE A 79 9.04 4.58 9.19
CA ILE A 79 10.44 4.77 8.79
C ILE A 79 10.51 4.53 7.29
N MET A 80 10.97 5.53 6.55
CA MET A 80 11.26 5.39 5.12
C MET A 80 12.76 5.40 4.93
N ILE A 81 13.26 4.41 4.21
CA ILE A 81 14.68 4.18 3.98
C ILE A 81 14.96 4.36 2.49
N ASP A 82 15.99 5.13 2.13
CA ASP A 82 16.50 5.21 0.76
C ASP A 82 17.84 4.51 0.67
N HIS A 83 17.87 3.36 0.00
CA HIS A 83 19.08 2.54 -0.12
C HIS A 83 20.12 3.16 -1.04
N ARG A 84 19.72 4.03 -1.96
CA ARG A 84 20.65 4.69 -2.90
C ARG A 84 21.45 5.77 -2.19
N LYS A 85 20.80 6.51 -1.28
CA LYS A 85 21.45 7.55 -0.47
C LYS A 85 22.01 7.04 0.85
N LYS A 86 21.64 5.82 1.25
CA LYS A 86 21.86 5.30 2.60
C LYS A 86 21.32 6.25 3.67
N THR A 87 20.13 6.79 3.43
CA THR A 87 19.47 7.68 4.37
C THR A 87 18.17 7.07 4.87
N TYR A 88 17.71 7.51 6.03
CA TYR A 88 16.39 7.17 6.54
C TYR A 88 15.72 8.37 7.19
N MET A 89 14.39 8.36 7.16
CA MET A 89 13.56 9.36 7.80
C MET A 89 12.51 8.67 8.66
N ILE A 90 12.34 9.17 9.87
CA ILE A 90 11.28 8.72 10.79
C ILE A 90 10.18 9.78 10.77
N ARG A 91 8.93 9.31 10.73
CA ARG A 91 7.73 10.14 10.80
C ARG A 91 6.82 9.55 11.86
N ASP A 92 6.30 10.43 12.71
CA ASP A 92 5.26 10.06 13.66
C ASP A 92 3.93 9.93 12.91
N LEU A 93 3.14 8.94 13.32
CA LEU A 93 1.83 8.61 12.76
C LEU A 93 0.70 9.42 13.38
N THR A 94 1.02 10.37 14.27
CA THR A 94 0.03 11.16 14.97
C THR A 94 -0.58 12.22 14.06
N VAL A 95 -1.88 12.44 14.25
CA VAL A 95 -2.70 13.44 13.54
C VAL A 95 -2.09 14.86 13.67
N ASP A 96 -1.46 15.14 14.80
CA ASP A 96 -0.87 16.45 15.11
C ASP A 96 0.29 16.81 14.17
N ALA A 97 1.12 15.85 13.76
CA ALA A 97 2.26 16.12 12.88
C ALA A 97 1.83 16.57 11.47
N MET A 98 0.65 16.14 10.99
CA MET A 98 0.07 16.61 9.73
C MET A 98 -0.75 17.89 9.89
N GLN A 99 -1.49 18.06 11.00
CA GLN A 99 -2.23 19.29 11.27
C GLN A 99 -1.32 20.50 11.49
N VAL A 100 -0.17 20.32 12.14
CA VAL A 100 0.81 21.40 12.36
C VAL A 100 1.34 21.96 11.04
N ARG A 101 1.48 21.13 9.99
CA ARG A 101 1.91 21.59 8.66
C ARG A 101 0.87 22.39 7.88
N ILE A 102 -0.42 22.25 8.21
CA ILE A 102 -1.49 23.09 7.63
C ILE A 102 -1.53 24.46 8.34
N LYS A 103 -1.14 24.51 9.63
CA LYS A 103 -1.18 25.73 10.45
C LYS A 103 -0.08 26.75 10.12
N GLU A 104 0.91 26.41 9.29
CA GLU A 104 1.93 27.36 8.82
C GLU A 104 1.42 28.33 7.72
N GLY A 105 0.21 28.10 7.19
CA GLY A 105 -0.50 29.06 6.33
C GLY A 105 -1.30 30.07 7.15
N LYS A 106 -0.76 31.28 7.33
CA LYS A 106 -1.40 32.42 8.01
C LYS A 106 -2.63 32.92 7.24
N ASP A 107 -3.80 32.29 7.38
CA ASP A 107 -5.15 32.85 7.12
C ASP A 107 -6.26 31.80 7.46
N PRO A 108 -7.18 32.06 8.42
CA PRO A 108 -8.26 31.15 8.80
C PRO A 108 -9.24 30.79 7.66
N GLU A 109 -9.54 31.72 6.75
CA GLU A 109 -10.48 31.47 5.64
C GLU A 109 -9.84 30.60 4.55
N LYS A 110 -8.58 30.87 4.21
CA LYS A 110 -7.81 30.01 3.27
C LYS A 110 -7.59 28.63 3.84
N THR A 111 -7.48 28.50 5.16
CA THR A 111 -7.36 27.21 5.85
C THR A 111 -8.62 26.36 5.67
N ALA A 112 -9.82 26.96 5.72
CA ALA A 112 -11.08 26.25 5.54
C ALA A 112 -11.28 25.81 4.07
N ALA A 113 -11.03 26.70 3.10
CA ALA A 113 -11.10 26.37 1.68
C ALA A 113 -10.06 25.30 1.29
N MET A 114 -8.84 25.38 1.82
CA MET A 114 -7.78 24.40 1.57
C MET A 114 -8.07 23.05 2.21
N LYS A 115 -8.71 23.01 3.38
CA LYS A 115 -9.22 21.77 3.99
C LYS A 115 -10.32 21.13 3.14
N GLY A 116 -11.26 21.93 2.61
CA GLY A 116 -12.31 21.44 1.71
C GLY A 116 -11.73 20.85 0.41
N MET A 117 -10.76 21.54 -0.18
CA MET A 117 -10.04 21.07 -1.36
C MET A 117 -9.24 19.79 -1.08
N MET A 118 -8.51 19.73 0.04
CA MET A 118 -7.79 18.53 0.47
C MET A 118 -8.73 17.35 0.68
N LYS A 119 -9.90 17.55 1.32
CA LYS A 119 -10.89 16.50 1.54
C LYS A 119 -11.40 15.90 0.22
N ASN A 120 -11.62 16.74 -0.79
CA ASN A 120 -12.06 16.29 -2.11
C ASN A 120 -10.94 15.59 -2.90
N ILE A 121 -9.69 16.05 -2.79
CA ILE A 121 -8.52 15.39 -3.38
C ILE A 121 -8.29 14.00 -2.75
N MET A 122 -8.59 13.88 -1.46
CA MET A 122 -8.42 12.66 -0.66
C MET A 122 -9.62 11.70 -0.73
N LYS A 123 -10.71 12.07 -1.40
CA LYS A 123 -11.85 11.16 -1.58
C LYS A 123 -11.44 10.04 -2.56
N ILE A 124 -11.54 8.81 -2.09
CA ILE A 124 -11.34 7.60 -2.89
C ILE A 124 -12.63 6.80 -2.79
N GLU A 125 -13.15 6.38 -3.94
CA GLU A 125 -14.25 5.42 -4.01
C GLU A 125 -13.72 4.11 -4.59
N ALA A 126 -14.10 3.00 -3.99
CA ALA A 126 -13.81 1.67 -4.51
C ALA A 126 -15.10 1.01 -4.99
N VAL A 127 -15.01 0.18 -6.02
CA VAL A 127 -16.10 -0.70 -6.44
C VAL A 127 -15.50 -2.04 -6.80
N VAL A 128 -15.93 -3.10 -6.11
CA VAL A 128 -15.54 -4.48 -6.44
C VAL A 128 -16.67 -5.20 -7.16
N ARG A 129 -16.33 -5.79 -8.32
CA ARG A 129 -17.18 -6.73 -9.06
C ARG A 129 -16.53 -8.11 -9.07
N ALA A 130 -17.20 -9.08 -8.45
CA ALA A 130 -16.82 -10.48 -8.56
C ALA A 130 -17.17 -11.02 -9.95
N THR A 131 -16.39 -11.97 -10.43
CA THR A 131 -16.65 -12.69 -11.70
C THR A 131 -16.67 -14.20 -11.42
N ASP A 132 -17.21 -15.02 -12.31
CA ASP A 132 -17.13 -16.49 -12.16
C ASP A 132 -15.88 -17.10 -12.79
N GLU A 133 -14.99 -16.26 -13.32
CA GLU A 133 -13.75 -16.71 -13.93
C GLU A 133 -12.78 -17.25 -12.88
N LYS A 134 -12.31 -18.46 -13.15
CA LYS A 134 -11.34 -19.18 -12.34
C LYS A 134 -10.11 -19.52 -13.18
N LYS A 135 -8.95 -19.39 -12.58
CA LYS A 135 -7.67 -19.72 -13.22
C LYS A 135 -6.69 -20.22 -12.19
N LYS A 136 -5.88 -21.21 -12.57
CA LYS A 136 -4.71 -21.59 -11.78
C LYS A 136 -3.56 -20.66 -12.11
N ILE A 137 -3.03 -19.96 -11.11
CA ILE A 137 -1.87 -19.08 -11.24
C ILE A 137 -0.79 -19.63 -10.33
N SER A 138 0.34 -20.02 -10.92
CA SER A 138 1.36 -20.83 -10.25
C SER A 138 0.73 -22.11 -9.67
N SER A 139 0.77 -22.29 -8.35
CA SER A 139 0.19 -23.45 -7.67
C SER A 139 -1.21 -23.19 -7.10
N TRP A 140 -1.76 -21.98 -7.22
CA TRP A 140 -2.97 -21.56 -6.51
C TRP A 140 -4.19 -21.49 -7.40
N ASN A 141 -5.33 -21.93 -6.86
CA ASN A 141 -6.64 -21.78 -7.47
C ASN A 141 -7.15 -20.36 -7.22
N CYS A 142 -7.36 -19.59 -8.28
CA CYS A 142 -7.68 -18.18 -8.18
C CYS A 142 -9.03 -17.86 -8.81
N LYS A 143 -9.72 -16.90 -8.21
CA LYS A 143 -10.95 -16.27 -8.75
C LYS A 143 -10.64 -14.84 -9.16
N LYS A 144 -11.19 -14.40 -10.28
CA LYS A 144 -11.02 -13.03 -10.79
C LYS A 144 -12.05 -12.08 -10.20
N TYR A 145 -11.58 -10.89 -9.87
CA TYR A 145 -12.33 -9.73 -9.43
C TYR A 145 -11.89 -8.52 -10.24
N PHE A 146 -12.82 -7.60 -10.48
CA PHE A 146 -12.49 -6.25 -10.92
C PHE A 146 -12.62 -5.30 -9.75
N LEU A 147 -11.58 -4.53 -9.48
CA LEU A 147 -11.58 -3.45 -8.50
C LEU A 147 -11.33 -2.14 -9.24
N THR A 148 -12.34 -1.28 -9.25
CA THR A 148 -12.22 0.09 -9.74
C THR A 148 -11.98 1.01 -8.56
N LEU A 149 -10.91 1.81 -8.61
CA LEU A 149 -10.68 2.90 -7.69
C LEU A 149 -10.86 4.23 -8.42
N LYS A 150 -11.81 5.05 -7.97
CA LYS A 150 -11.98 6.41 -8.44
C LYS A 150 -11.26 7.35 -7.50
N THR A 151 -10.28 8.05 -8.05
CA THR A 151 -9.50 9.05 -7.34
C THR A 151 -9.65 10.41 -8.03
N PHE A 152 -9.26 11.48 -7.36
CA PHE A 152 -9.19 12.81 -7.97
C PHE A 152 -8.29 12.85 -9.23
N MET A 153 -7.27 11.98 -9.29
CA MET A 153 -6.31 11.92 -10.41
C MET A 153 -6.80 11.05 -11.58
N GLY A 154 -8.01 10.52 -11.51
CA GLY A 154 -8.59 9.62 -12.50
C GLY A 154 -8.94 8.25 -11.93
N GLU A 155 -9.45 7.40 -12.82
CA GLU A 155 -9.86 6.04 -12.52
C GLU A 155 -8.67 5.08 -12.64
N ILE A 156 -8.58 4.15 -11.68
CA ILE A 156 -7.64 3.04 -11.69
C ILE A 156 -8.46 1.76 -11.78
N GLU A 157 -8.29 1.05 -12.87
CA GLU A 157 -8.90 -0.27 -13.07
C GLU A 157 -7.92 -1.35 -12.63
N ASN A 158 -8.39 -2.29 -11.82
CA ASN A 158 -7.59 -3.41 -11.35
C ASN A 158 -8.29 -4.72 -11.70
N GLU A 159 -7.62 -5.54 -12.49
CA GLU A 159 -7.93 -6.96 -12.57
C GLU A 159 -7.17 -7.69 -11.46
N VAL A 160 -7.91 -8.27 -10.53
CA VAL A 160 -7.37 -8.91 -9.32
C VAL A 160 -7.68 -10.40 -9.37
N TRP A 161 -6.66 -11.23 -9.31
CA TRP A 161 -6.78 -12.66 -9.10
C TRP A 161 -6.42 -12.98 -7.66
N ALA A 162 -7.38 -13.53 -6.91
CA ALA A 162 -7.19 -13.87 -5.50
C ALA A 162 -7.45 -15.35 -5.24
N THR A 163 -6.74 -15.92 -4.26
CA THR A 163 -6.82 -17.33 -3.87
C THR A 163 -7.19 -17.49 -2.40
N GLU A 164 -8.10 -18.40 -2.11
CA GLU A 164 -8.44 -18.82 -0.74
C GLU A 164 -7.57 -19.99 -0.25
N ASP A 165 -6.67 -20.51 -1.10
CA ASP A 165 -5.73 -21.59 -0.78
C ASP A 165 -4.70 -21.17 0.27
N LEU A 166 -4.38 -19.86 0.31
CA LEU A 166 -3.46 -19.27 1.27
C LEU A 166 -4.22 -18.71 2.47
N LYS A 167 -3.68 -18.90 3.67
CA LYS A 167 -4.29 -18.47 4.94
C LYS A 167 -3.44 -17.39 5.61
N VAL A 168 -4.13 -16.42 6.24
CA VAL A 168 -3.55 -15.29 6.97
C VAL A 168 -4.31 -15.15 8.28
N ASP A 169 -3.61 -14.87 9.37
CA ASP A 169 -4.24 -14.54 10.64
C ASP A 169 -5.11 -13.27 10.47
N SER A 170 -6.42 -13.39 10.72
CA SER A 170 -7.37 -12.29 10.62
C SER A 170 -7.02 -11.14 11.56
N ALA A 171 -6.48 -11.42 12.75
CA ALA A 171 -6.05 -10.39 13.69
C ALA A 171 -4.85 -9.61 13.16
N LEU A 172 -3.92 -10.30 12.47
CA LEU A 172 -2.78 -9.66 11.82
C LEU A 172 -3.23 -8.76 10.67
N TYR A 173 -4.24 -9.19 9.91
CA TYR A 173 -4.85 -8.39 8.85
C TYR A 173 -5.58 -7.16 9.40
N ASP A 174 -6.47 -7.35 10.37
CA ASP A 174 -7.24 -6.26 10.97
C ASP A 174 -6.32 -5.21 11.61
N GLN A 175 -5.23 -5.66 12.25
CA GLN A 175 -4.20 -4.77 12.76
C GLN A 175 -3.54 -3.97 11.63
N LEU A 176 -3.14 -4.62 10.53
CA LEU A 176 -2.51 -3.94 9.40
C LEU A 176 -3.44 -2.90 8.78
N THR A 177 -4.69 -3.27 8.49
CA THR A 177 -5.70 -2.37 7.91
C THR A 177 -5.98 -1.20 8.85
N SER A 178 -6.19 -1.46 10.14
CA SER A 178 -6.45 -0.40 11.13
C SER A 178 -5.27 0.57 11.24
N SER A 179 -4.04 0.03 11.25
CA SER A 179 -2.81 0.83 11.29
C SER A 179 -2.70 1.72 10.07
N MET A 180 -2.95 1.19 8.87
CA MET A 180 -2.94 1.95 7.62
C MET A 180 -3.99 3.07 7.59
N ILE A 181 -5.17 2.85 8.17
CA ILE A 181 -6.19 3.91 8.29
C ILE A 181 -5.68 5.01 9.24
N SER A 182 -5.07 4.64 10.37
CA SER A 182 -4.56 5.61 11.35
C SER A 182 -3.45 6.51 10.81
N VAL A 183 -2.68 6.06 9.82
CA VAL A 183 -1.62 6.90 9.20
C VAL A 183 -2.15 7.90 8.17
N MET A 184 -3.44 7.87 7.87
CA MET A 184 -4.08 8.71 6.85
C MET A 184 -5.23 9.55 7.46
N PRO A 185 -4.92 10.52 8.34
CA PRO A 185 -5.92 11.34 9.01
C PRO A 185 -6.75 12.16 8.02
N GLY A 186 -8.06 12.20 8.23
CA GLY A 186 -9.01 12.90 7.36
C GLY A 186 -9.56 12.05 6.20
N MET A 187 -9.16 10.78 6.10
CA MET A 187 -9.71 9.80 5.15
C MET A 187 -10.49 8.67 5.81
N GLU A 188 -10.83 8.77 7.09
CA GLU A 188 -11.41 7.66 7.87
C GLU A 188 -12.69 7.11 7.24
N ASN A 189 -13.59 7.98 6.77
CA ASN A 189 -14.85 7.56 6.15
C ASN A 189 -14.62 6.96 4.76
N SER A 190 -13.85 7.61 3.89
CA SER A 190 -13.52 7.05 2.57
C SER A 190 -12.76 5.73 2.68
N MET A 191 -11.88 5.58 3.67
CA MET A 191 -11.16 4.34 3.91
C MET A 191 -12.06 3.22 4.44
N LYS A 192 -13.07 3.54 5.26
CA LYS A 192 -14.08 2.54 5.65
C LYS A 192 -14.85 2.01 4.44
N ASP A 193 -15.26 2.90 3.54
CA ASP A 193 -15.98 2.53 2.31
C ASP A 193 -15.08 1.72 1.37
N VAL A 194 -13.83 2.16 1.18
CA VAL A 194 -12.84 1.41 0.38
C VAL A 194 -12.57 0.03 0.99
N THR A 195 -12.41 -0.05 2.31
CA THR A 195 -12.16 -1.31 3.00
C THR A 195 -13.36 -2.25 2.85
N SER A 196 -14.59 -1.76 2.99
CA SER A 196 -15.79 -2.60 2.86
C SER A 196 -15.95 -3.19 1.45
N GLU A 197 -15.59 -2.44 0.42
CA GLU A 197 -15.58 -2.92 -0.97
C GLU A 197 -14.47 -3.93 -1.20
N ILE A 198 -13.24 -3.64 -0.76
CA ILE A 198 -12.10 -4.56 -0.87
C ILE A 198 -12.38 -5.88 -0.14
N LYS A 199 -13.13 -5.85 0.98
CA LYS A 199 -13.59 -7.05 1.71
C LYS A 199 -14.39 -8.04 0.84
N LYS A 200 -14.91 -7.63 -0.32
CA LYS A 200 -15.58 -8.53 -1.28
C LYS A 200 -14.61 -9.44 -2.05
N ILE A 201 -13.34 -9.08 -2.16
CA ILE A 201 -12.29 -9.89 -2.81
C ILE A 201 -11.86 -10.99 -1.84
N LYS A 202 -12.30 -12.23 -2.04
CA LYS A 202 -11.95 -13.31 -1.10
C LYS A 202 -10.54 -13.82 -1.34
N GLY A 203 -9.79 -14.03 -0.26
CA GLY A 203 -8.46 -14.63 -0.32
C GLY A 203 -7.32 -13.63 -0.44
N ILE A 204 -6.13 -14.16 -0.74
CA ILE A 204 -4.91 -13.40 -0.98
C ILE A 204 -4.78 -13.14 -2.47
N GLN A 205 -4.53 -11.88 -2.84
CA GLN A 205 -4.26 -11.54 -4.22
C GLN A 205 -2.94 -12.19 -4.67
N VAL A 206 -2.94 -12.92 -5.77
CA VAL A 206 -1.73 -13.54 -6.33
C VAL A 206 -1.26 -12.86 -7.60
N LYS A 207 -2.17 -12.17 -8.28
CA LYS A 207 -1.87 -11.36 -9.45
C LYS A 207 -2.80 -10.17 -9.50
N THR A 208 -2.24 -8.99 -9.70
CA THR A 208 -3.01 -7.78 -9.96
C THR A 208 -2.46 -7.07 -11.17
N ILE A 209 -3.34 -6.76 -12.12
CA ILE A 209 -3.04 -5.93 -13.29
C ILE A 209 -3.77 -4.61 -13.05
N SER A 210 -3.02 -3.57 -12.77
CA SER A 210 -3.53 -2.22 -12.53
C SER A 210 -3.28 -1.37 -13.77
N THR A 211 -4.34 -0.74 -14.28
CA THR A 211 -4.29 0.20 -15.39
C THR A 211 -4.79 1.54 -14.87
N GLN A 212 -3.92 2.55 -14.93
CA GLN A 212 -4.26 3.90 -14.54
C GLN A 212 -4.17 4.82 -15.75
N ASN A 213 -5.25 5.54 -16.02
CA ASN A 213 -5.27 6.55 -17.08
C ASN A 213 -5.03 7.94 -16.46
N ILE A 214 -3.92 8.58 -16.82
CA ILE A 214 -3.55 9.91 -16.37
C ILE A 214 -3.34 10.78 -17.62
N MET A 215 -4.16 11.82 -17.80
CA MET A 215 -3.98 12.85 -18.85
C MET A 215 -3.64 12.26 -20.24
N ASN A 216 -4.57 11.48 -20.81
CA ASN A 216 -4.44 10.79 -22.11
C ASN A 216 -3.29 9.78 -22.24
N GLN A 217 -2.62 9.43 -21.13
CA GLN A 217 -1.64 8.35 -21.10
C GLN A 217 -2.14 7.23 -20.19
N SER A 218 -1.90 5.99 -20.61
CA SER A 218 -2.19 4.81 -19.80
C SER A 218 -0.90 4.27 -19.21
N ARG A 219 -0.94 3.97 -17.91
CA ARG A 219 0.16 3.32 -17.19
C ARG A 219 -0.34 1.98 -16.68
N LYS A 220 0.28 0.91 -17.15
CA LYS A 220 0.02 -0.43 -16.65
C LYS A 220 1.05 -0.82 -15.59
N THR A 221 0.59 -1.53 -14.57
CA THR A 221 1.44 -2.15 -13.56
C THR A 221 0.93 -3.55 -13.30
N VAL A 222 1.81 -4.54 -13.42
CA VAL A 222 1.52 -5.94 -13.16
C VAL A 222 2.27 -6.35 -11.91
N THR A 223 1.56 -6.89 -10.93
CA THR A 223 2.14 -7.43 -9.70
C THR A 223 1.81 -8.91 -9.60
N ASP A 224 2.82 -9.75 -9.40
CA ASP A 224 2.71 -11.19 -9.24
C ASP A 224 3.29 -11.61 -7.88
N LEU A 225 2.53 -12.41 -7.13
CA LEU A 225 2.99 -13.06 -5.91
C LEU A 225 3.87 -14.25 -6.29
N MET A 226 5.13 -14.19 -5.89
CA MET A 226 6.14 -15.23 -6.18
C MET A 226 6.25 -16.22 -5.04
N GLU A 227 6.13 -15.74 -3.81
CA GLU A 227 6.29 -16.56 -2.61
C GLU A 227 5.35 -16.07 -1.51
N PHE A 228 4.76 -17.02 -0.80
CA PHE A 228 3.99 -16.78 0.41
C PHE A 228 4.39 -17.84 1.44
N LYS A 229 4.86 -17.41 2.61
CA LYS A 229 5.27 -18.32 3.69
C LYS A 229 4.78 -17.81 5.03
N ASP A 230 4.24 -18.75 5.80
CA ASP A 230 4.06 -18.61 7.24
C ASP A 230 5.39 -18.99 7.93
N LYS A 231 6.15 -18.00 8.39
CA LYS A 231 7.45 -18.22 9.04
C LYS A 231 7.80 -17.08 9.98
N LYS A 232 8.52 -17.39 11.06
CA LYS A 232 9.01 -16.40 12.01
C LYS A 232 9.91 -15.35 11.33
N ALA A 233 9.63 -14.08 11.57
CA ALA A 233 10.44 -12.99 11.04
C ALA A 233 11.84 -12.96 11.70
N PRO A 234 12.89 -12.56 10.96
CA PRO A 234 14.19 -12.29 11.54
C PRO A 234 14.10 -11.27 12.68
N LYS A 235 14.90 -11.44 13.74
CA LYS A 235 14.87 -10.54 14.90
C LYS A 235 15.14 -9.07 14.51
N ASN A 236 15.97 -8.87 13.50
CA ASN A 236 16.37 -7.56 12.97
C ASN A 236 15.45 -7.04 11.85
N VAL A 237 14.29 -7.67 11.61
CA VAL A 237 13.41 -7.28 10.50
C VAL A 237 12.97 -5.81 10.56
N PHE A 238 12.88 -5.19 11.74
CA PHE A 238 12.52 -3.77 11.86
C PHE A 238 13.69 -2.84 12.15
N GLU A 239 14.93 -3.35 12.09
CA GLU A 239 16.12 -2.54 12.28
C GLU A 239 16.48 -1.78 10.99
N ILE A 240 16.98 -0.56 11.18
CA ILE A 240 17.57 0.23 10.10
C ILE A 240 18.93 -0.40 9.78
N PRO A 241 19.27 -0.62 8.49
CA PRO A 241 20.57 -1.20 8.15
C PRO A 241 21.74 -0.35 8.65
N LYS A 242 22.84 -1.01 9.03
CA LYS A 242 24.05 -0.32 9.50
C LYS A 242 24.61 0.63 8.43
N GLY A 243 25.14 1.77 8.87
CA GLY A 243 25.75 2.77 7.99
C GLY A 243 24.78 3.72 7.29
N TYR A 244 23.50 3.73 7.71
CA TYR A 244 22.51 4.68 7.21
C TYR A 244 22.44 5.91 8.10
N THR A 245 22.25 7.07 7.50
CA THR A 245 22.18 8.36 8.22
C THR A 245 20.74 8.87 8.30
N LYS A 246 20.39 9.45 9.46
CA LYS A 246 19.07 10.06 9.65
C LYS A 246 19.00 11.35 8.85
N GLU A 247 18.02 11.47 7.96
CA GLU A 247 17.63 12.76 7.38
C GLU A 247 16.87 13.56 8.45
N THR A 248 17.47 14.66 8.89
CA THR A 248 16.74 15.73 9.58
C THR A 248 15.87 16.45 8.57
N LEU A 249 14.62 16.69 8.94
CA LEU A 249 13.77 17.61 8.19
C LEU A 249 14.44 19.00 8.17
N PRO A 250 14.47 19.71 7.03
CA PRO A 250 14.67 21.15 7.08
C PRO A 250 13.52 21.83 7.82
#